data_AF-X1IYL8-F1
#
_entry.id   AF-X1IYL8-F1
#
_cell.length_a   1.000
_cell.length_b   1.000
_cell.length_c   1.000
_cell.angle_alpha   90.00
_cell.angle_beta   90.00
_cell.angle_gamma   90.00
#
_symmetry.space_group_name_H-M   'P 1'
#
loop_
_entity.id
_entity.type
_entity.pdbx_description
1 polymer ?
#
loop_
_entity_poly.entity_id
_entity_poly.type
_entity_poly.pdbx_seq_one_letter_code
_entity_poly.pdbx_strand_id
1 'polypeptide(L)' 'KSVDIVTGPYDIIAIVEGDSLNNIGDLVTGQIHPIAGISRTVTCLAI' A
#
# COMPACT_ATOMS: atom_id res chain seq x y z
N LYS A 1 10.81 2.05 4.85
CA LYS A 1 10.03 0.88 4.39
C LYS A 1 10.46 0.45 2.99
N SER A 2 10.31 -0.83 2.64
CA SER A 2 10.73 -1.41 1.36
C SER A 2 9.58 -1.51 0.35
N VAL A 3 9.97 -1.61 -0.92
CA VAL A 3 9.08 -1.91 -2.04
C VAL A 3 9.81 -2.90 -2.94
N ASP A 4 9.14 -3.99 -3.28
CA ASP A 4 9.70 -5.05 -4.11
C ASP A 4 8.79 -5.29 -5.31
N ILE A 5 9.39 -5.37 -6.50
CA ILE A 5 8.70 -5.78 -7.72
C ILE A 5 8.63 -7.30 -7.71
N VAL A 6 7.46 -7.87 -7.93
CA VAL A 6 7.25 -9.31 -7.85
C VAL A 6 6.64 -9.85 -9.14
N THR A 7 6.87 -11.12 -9.43
CA THR A 7 6.33 -11.79 -10.63
C THR A 7 4.98 -12.46 -10.36
N GLY A 8 4.31 -12.08 -9.27
CA GLY A 8 3.09 -12.71 -8.78
C GLY A 8 1.81 -12.12 -9.39
N PRO A 9 0.64 -12.31 -8.75
CA PRO A 9 -0.62 -11.71 -9.21
C PRO A 9 -0.69 -10.19 -9.00
N TYR A 10 0.35 -9.60 -8.40
CA TYR A 10 0.50 -8.17 -8.16
C TYR A 10 1.83 -7.71 -8.76
N ASP A 11 1.90 -6.46 -9.21
CA ASP A 11 3.12 -5.91 -9.80
C ASP A 11 4.19 -5.59 -8.74
N ILE A 12 3.76 -5.11 -7.58
CA ILE A 12 4.64 -4.73 -6.46
C ILE A 12 4.04 -5.13 -5.10
N ILE A 13 4.93 -5.32 -4.12
CA ILE A 13 4.57 -5.40 -2.70
C ILE A 13 5.30 -4.26 -1.98
N ALA A 14 4.53 -3.39 -1.33
CA ALA A 14 5.05 -2.31 -0.50
C ALA A 14 4.73 -2.59 0.96
N ILE A 15 5.70 -2.41 1.83
CA ILE A 15 5.45 -2.41 3.27
C ILE A 15 5.23 -0.95 3.68
N VAL A 16 4.26 -0.66 4.54
CA VAL A 16 4.07 0.68 5.12
C VAL A 16 3.96 0.58 6.65
N GLU A 17 4.15 1.70 7.34
CA GLU A 17 4.06 1.82 8.79
C GLU A 17 3.29 3.11 9.11
N GLY A 18 2.61 3.12 10.24
CA GLY A 18 1.85 4.25 10.74
C GLY A 18 1.48 4.01 12.20
N ASP A 19 1.31 5.10 12.94
CA ASP A 19 1.12 5.04 14.40
C ASP A 19 -0.28 4.56 14.80
N SER A 20 -1.21 4.51 13.84
CA SER A 20 -2.57 4.02 14.03
C SER A 20 -3.17 3.49 12.72
N LEU A 21 -4.21 2.67 12.85
CA LEU A 21 -5.01 2.20 11.71
C LEU A 21 -5.58 3.36 10.88
N ASN A 22 -5.97 4.46 11.54
CA ASN A 22 -6.47 5.64 10.84
C ASN A 22 -5.38 6.27 9.96
N ASN A 23 -4.14 6.39 10.47
CA ASN A 23 -3.04 6.93 9.67
C ASN A 23 -2.70 6.04 8.47
N ILE A 24 -2.80 4.71 8.62
CA ILE A 24 -2.65 3.78 7.48
C ILE A 24 -3.78 3.99 6.47
N GLY A 25 -5.03 4.13 6.93
CA GLY A 25 -6.18 4.39 6.08
C GLY A 25 -6.02 5.67 5.26
N ASP A 26 -5.63 6.77 5.90
CA ASP A 26 -5.40 8.06 5.25
C ASP A 26 -4.24 7.99 4.25
N LEU A 27 -3.15 7.29 4.62
CA LEU A 27 -2.00 7.10 3.73
C LEU A 27 -2.38 6.30 2.48
N VAL A 28 -3.10 5.19 2.64
CA VAL A 28 -3.51 4.33 1.53
C VAL A 28 -4.50 5.06 0.62
N THR A 29 -5.55 5.65 1.17
CA THR A 29 -6.63 6.25 0.39
C THR A 29 -6.27 7.63 -0.16
N GLY A 30 -5.51 8.44 0.59
CA GLY A 30 -5.16 9.81 0.23
C GLY A 30 -3.86 9.94 -0.56
N GLN A 31 -2.91 9.01 -0.38
CA GLN A 31 -1.60 9.11 -1.02
C GLN A 31 -1.31 7.98 -2.00
N ILE A 32 -1.68 6.72 -1.72
CA ILE A 32 -1.37 5.59 -2.60
C ILE A 32 -2.40 5.46 -3.73
N HIS A 33 -3.69 5.31 -3.40
CA HIS A 33 -4.73 5.10 -4.42
C HIS A 33 -4.78 6.16 -5.54
N PRO A 34 -4.52 7.46 -5.26
CA PRO A 34 -4.58 8.48 -6.30
C PRO A 34 -3.37 8.50 -7.25
N ILE A 35 -2.31 7.71 -7.00
CA ILE A 35 -1.12 7.68 -7.85
C ILE A 35 -1.51 7.14 -9.24
N ALA A 36 -1.24 7.95 -10.27
CA ALA A 36 -1.49 7.55 -11.64
C ALA A 36 -0.78 6.23 -11.99
N GLY A 37 -1.53 5.26 -12.52
CA GLY A 37 -1.03 3.93 -12.83
C GLY A 37 -1.37 2.86 -11.78
N ILE A 38 -1.73 3.25 -10.54
CA ILE A 38 -2.22 2.30 -9.55
C ILE A 38 -3.67 1.95 -9.86
N SER A 39 -3.87 0.76 -10.42
CA SER A 39 -5.20 0.28 -10.85
C SER A 39 -5.94 -0.50 -9.77
N ARG A 40 -5.22 -1.21 -8.89
CA ARG A 40 -5.77 -2.00 -7.80
C ARG A 40 -4.75 -2.14 -6.68
N THR A 41 -5.23 -2.09 -5.44
CA THR A 41 -4.45 -2.29 -4.21
C THR A 41 -5.17 -3.28 -3.29
N VAL A 42 -4.39 -4.02 -2.51
CA VAL A 42 -4.87 -4.85 -1.39
C VAL A 42 -3.99 -4.54 -0.20
N THR A 43 -4.60 -4.13 0.92
CA THR A 43 -3.88 -3.80 2.14
C THR A 43 -3.99 -4.95 3.13
N CYS A 44 -2.86 -5.62 3.39
CA CYS A 44 -2.75 -6.65 4.43
C CYS A 44 -2.30 -5.99 5.73
N LEU A 45 -3.24 -5.74 6.65
CA LEU A 45 -2.95 -5.14 7.95
C LEU A 45 -2.33 -6.15 8.90
N ALA A 46 -1.22 -5.78 9.52
CA ALA A 46 -0.62 -6.48 10.64
C ALA A 46 -0.70 -5.57 11.87
N ILE A 47 -1.20 -6.11 12.99
CA ILE A 47 -1.46 -5.39 14.25
C ILE A 47 -0.55 -5.94 15.33
#